data_AF-A0AAJ3YCL8-F1
#
_entry.id   AF-A0AAJ3YCL8-F1
#
_cell.length_a   1.000
_cell.length_b   1.000
_cell.length_c   1.000
_cell.angle_alpha   90.00
_cell.angle_beta   90.00
_cell.angle_gamma   90.00
#
_symmetry.space_group_name_H-M   'P 1'
#
loop_
_entity.id
_entity.type
_entity.pdbx_description
1 polymer ?
#
loop_
_entity_poly.entity_id
_entity_poly.type
_entity_poly.pdbx_seq_one_letter_code
_entity_poly.pdbx_strand_id
1 'polypeptide(L)'
;MKVTAGRHVSLISAEDFAMRLGRYGFTECADLRRFLLLVCDEHPGACETLYIWARLCECLEHHDNGSAWFADLRVMKLTARSALEHWQVKLSTEMGVYRALFTFG
;
A
#
# COMPACT_ATOMS: atom_id res chain seq x y z
N MET A 1 22.09 13.56 10.19
CA MET A 1 20.82 14.34 10.24
C MET A 1 19.74 13.49 9.59
N LYS A 2 18.79 12.96 10.36
CA LYS A 2 17.59 12.34 9.79
C LYS A 2 16.64 13.47 9.45
N VAL A 3 16.40 13.69 8.15
CA VAL A 3 15.33 14.57 7.69
C VAL A 3 14.03 13.88 8.08
N THR A 4 13.40 14.32 9.16
CA THR A 4 12.03 13.94 9.49
C THR A 4 11.13 14.64 8.49
N ALA A 5 10.93 14.03 7.33
CA ALA A 5 9.82 14.34 6.47
C ALA A 5 8.55 14.28 7.34
N GLY A 6 7.72 15.32 7.25
CA GLY A 6 6.56 15.51 8.12
C GLY A 6 5.76 14.24 8.29
N ARG A 7 5.26 14.00 9.51
CA ARG A 7 4.44 12.85 9.91
C ARG A 7 3.35 12.61 8.88
N HIS A 8 3.64 11.74 7.91
CA HIS A 8 2.70 11.34 6.88
C HIS A 8 1.87 10.24 7.53
N VAL A 9 0.59 10.49 7.75
CA VAL A 9 -0.34 9.44 8.19
C VAL A 9 -0.58 8.57 6.96
N SER A 10 0.33 7.63 6.70
CA SER A 10 0.06 6.57 5.73
C SER A 10 -1.05 5.69 6.28
N LEU A 11 -2.05 5.40 5.45
CA LEU A 11 -3.16 4.51 5.80
C LEU A 11 -2.72 3.05 5.96
N ILE A 12 -1.49 2.73 5.56
CA ILE A 12 -0.90 1.40 5.66
C ILE A 12 0.30 1.44 6.60
N SER A 13 0.26 0.58 7.63
CA SER A 13 1.41 0.17 8.42
C SER A 13 1.89 -1.18 7.92
N ALA A 14 3.18 -1.27 7.58
CA ALA A 14 3.76 -2.52 7.09
C ALA A 14 3.68 -3.65 8.11
N GLU A 15 3.89 -3.32 9.39
CA GLU A 15 3.80 -4.27 10.51
C GLU A 15 2.36 -4.76 10.73
N ASP A 16 1.37 -3.87 10.74
CA ASP A 16 -0.06 -4.25 10.89
C ASP A 16 -0.49 -5.20 9.76
N PHE A 17 -0.19 -4.84 8.52
CA PHE A 17 -0.51 -5.67 7.36
C PHE A 17 0.19 -7.02 7.44
N ALA A 18 1.47 -7.06 7.81
CA ALA A 18 2.23 -8.30 7.94
C ALA A 18 1.66 -9.22 9.05
N MET A 19 1.20 -8.66 10.17
CA MET A 19 0.54 -9.43 11.24
C MET A 19 -0.78 -10.03 10.76
N ARG A 20 -1.62 -9.24 10.08
CA ARG A 20 -2.93 -9.69 9.58
C ARG A 20 -2.80 -10.76 8.51
N LEU A 21 -1.86 -10.59 7.57
CA LEU A 21 -1.56 -11.58 6.53
C LEU A 21 -1.07 -12.92 7.09
N GLY A 22 -0.45 -12.91 8.28
CA GLY A 22 0.01 -14.14 8.95
C GLY A 22 -1.11 -15.12 9.32
N ARG A 23 -2.38 -14.69 9.24
CA ARG A 23 -3.55 -15.55 9.48
C ARG A 23 -3.93 -16.41 8.26
N TYR A 24 -3.36 -16.11 7.10
CA TYR A 24 -3.71 -16.74 5.83
C TYR A 24 -2.60 -17.69 5.38
N GLY A 25 -3.00 -18.87 4.88
CA GLY A 25 -2.09 -19.92 4.40
C GLY A 25 -1.74 -19.84 2.91
N PHE A 26 -2.05 -18.72 2.24
CA PHE A 26 -1.87 -18.57 0.80
C PHE A 26 -0.47 -18.07 0.44
N THR A 27 0.04 -18.52 -0.71
CA THR A 27 1.34 -18.09 -1.25
C THR A 27 1.39 -16.58 -1.44
N GLU A 28 0.31 -15.97 -1.95
CA GLU A 28 0.18 -14.54 -2.17
C GLU A 28 0.30 -13.74 -0.88
N CYS A 29 -0.34 -14.22 0.18
CA CYS A 29 -0.24 -13.63 1.52
C CYS A 29 1.16 -13.80 2.11
N ALA A 30 1.80 -14.95 1.93
CA ALA A 30 3.14 -15.21 2.43
C ALA A 30 4.19 -14.32 1.74
N ASP A 31 4.12 -14.18 0.42
CA ASP A 31 5.01 -13.33 -0.36
C ASP A 31 4.80 -11.85 -0.02
N LEU A 32 3.55 -11.42 0.07
CA LEU A 32 3.23 -10.05 0.46
C LEU A 32 3.72 -9.75 1.88
N ARG A 33 3.59 -10.69 2.81
CA ARG A 33 4.13 -10.56 4.17
C ARG A 33 5.65 -10.44 4.19
N ARG A 34 6.37 -11.22 3.36
CA ARG A 34 7.84 -11.08 3.23
C ARG A 34 8.21 -9.73 2.65
N PHE A 35 7.51 -9.28 1.61
CA PHE A 35 7.72 -7.96 1.01
C PHE A 35 7.56 -6.84 2.06
N LEU A 36 6.49 -6.87 2.85
CA LEU A 36 6.25 -5.89 3.91
C LEU A 36 7.34 -5.87 4.99
N LEU A 37 7.87 -7.03 5.37
CA LEU A 37 8.85 -7.14 6.46
C LEU A 37 10.30 -6.89 6.01
N LEU A 38 10.60 -7.11 4.73
CA LEU A 38 11.99 -7.07 4.22
C LEU A 38 12.27 -5.88 3.30
N VAL A 39 11.25 -5.33 2.66
CA VAL A 39 11.40 -4.31 1.62
C VAL A 39 10.78 -2.98 2.04
N CYS A 40 9.60 -2.99 2.66
CA CYS A 40 8.92 -1.76 3.04
C CYS A 40 9.55 -1.12 4.29
N ASP A 41 9.63 0.21 4.27
CA ASP A 41 9.68 1.01 5.49
C ASP A 41 8.34 0.88 6.27
N GLU A 42 8.29 1.41 7.50
CA GLU A 42 7.10 1.38 8.38
C GLU A 42 5.81 1.79 7.63
N HIS A 43 5.93 2.77 6.74
CA HIS A 43 4.87 3.30 5.90
C HIS A 43 5.25 3.17 4.40
N PRO A 44 4.59 2.27 3.65
CA PRO A 44 4.88 2.05 2.23
C PRO A 44 4.73 3.31 1.36
N GLY A 45 5.65 3.50 0.41
CA GLY A 45 5.58 4.54 -0.61
C GLY A 45 4.61 4.18 -1.74
N ALA A 46 4.57 5.00 -2.80
CA ALA A 46 3.59 4.84 -3.88
C ALA A 46 3.74 3.49 -4.62
N CYS A 47 4.97 3.09 -4.96
CA CYS A 47 5.24 1.84 -5.68
C CYS A 47 4.96 0.62 -4.80
N GLU A 48 5.36 0.67 -3.53
CA GLU A 48 5.11 -0.38 -2.57
C GLU A 48 3.60 -0.55 -2.33
N THR A 49 2.87 0.56 -2.20
CA THR A 49 1.40 0.57 -2.07
C THR A 49 0.74 -0.08 -3.29
N LEU A 50 1.25 0.18 -4.50
CA LEU A 50 0.73 -0.42 -5.74
C LEU A 50 0.92 -1.93 -5.74
N TYR A 51 2.11 -2.38 -5.37
CA TYR A 51 2.43 -3.79 -5.26
C TYR A 51 1.55 -4.50 -4.21
N ILE A 52 1.38 -3.88 -3.02
CA ILE A 52 0.52 -4.39 -1.96
C ILE A 52 -0.92 -4.58 -2.46
N TRP A 53 -1.49 -3.55 -3.09
CA TRP A 53 -2.84 -3.61 -3.64
C TRP A 53 -2.97 -4.70 -4.70
N ALA A 54 -2.03 -4.78 -5.65
CA ALA A 54 -2.05 -5.77 -6.72
C ALA A 54 -2.02 -7.22 -6.18
N ARG A 55 -1.16 -7.51 -5.18
CA ARG A 55 -1.09 -8.85 -4.57
C ARG A 55 -2.34 -9.20 -3.78
N LEU A 56 -2.99 -8.22 -3.13
CA LEU A 56 -4.28 -8.44 -2.47
C LEU A 56 -5.42 -8.70 -3.47
N CYS A 57 -5.40 -8.05 -4.65
CA CYS A 57 -6.33 -8.36 -5.73
C CYS A 57 -6.16 -9.79 -6.21
N GLU A 58 -4.94 -10.20 -6.56
CA GLU A 58 -4.64 -11.56 -7.03
C GLU A 58 -5.05 -12.63 -6.01
N CYS A 59 -4.73 -12.42 -4.71
CA CYS A 59 -5.14 -13.34 -3.66
C CYS A 59 -6.67 -13.49 -3.55
N LEU A 60 -7.41 -12.38 -3.67
CA LEU A 60 -8.86 -12.41 -3.60
C LEU A 60 -9.48 -13.00 -4.88
N GLU A 61 -8.91 -12.75 -6.06
CA GLU A 61 -9.37 -13.32 -7.32
C GLU A 61 -9.25 -14.85 -7.35
N HIS A 62 -8.17 -15.40 -6.77
CA HIS A 62 -7.96 -16.84 -6.74
C HIS A 62 -8.76 -17.57 -5.65
N HIS A 63 -8.89 -16.96 -4.46
CA HIS A 63 -9.34 -17.70 -3.27
C HIS A 63 -10.68 -17.22 -2.71
N ASP A 64 -11.09 -15.96 -2.96
CA ASP A 64 -12.27 -15.39 -2.32
C ASP A 64 -13.56 -16.07 -2.78
N ASN A 65 -14.22 -16.75 -1.85
CA ASN A 65 -15.49 -17.44 -2.07
C ASN A 65 -16.71 -16.66 -1.54
N GLY A 66 -16.53 -15.39 -1.18
CA GLY A 66 -17.61 -14.55 -0.63
C GLY A 66 -17.80 -14.68 0.89
N SER A 67 -17.16 -15.65 1.55
CA SER A 67 -17.32 -15.85 3.00
C SER A 67 -16.75 -14.71 3.85
N ALA A 68 -17.14 -14.68 5.12
CA ALA A 68 -16.66 -13.72 6.11
C ALA A 68 -15.16 -13.89 6.44
N TRP A 69 -14.58 -15.05 6.15
CA TRP A 69 -13.15 -15.32 6.40
C TRP A 69 -12.23 -14.38 5.59
N PHE A 70 -12.68 -13.95 4.41
CA PHE A 70 -11.97 -12.99 3.54
C PHE A 70 -12.28 -11.52 3.84
N ALA A 71 -13.17 -11.22 4.81
CA ALA A 71 -13.59 -9.85 5.08
C ALA A 71 -12.39 -8.93 5.40
N ASP A 72 -11.44 -9.43 6.20
CA ASP A 72 -10.24 -8.68 6.56
C ASP A 72 -9.36 -8.37 5.33
N LEU A 73 -9.12 -9.35 4.45
CA LEU A 73 -8.38 -9.15 3.19
C LEU A 73 -9.07 -8.13 2.27
N ARG A 74 -10.40 -8.13 2.19
CA ARG A 74 -11.14 -7.12 1.42
C ARG A 74 -10.96 -5.72 2.00
N VAL A 75 -10.99 -5.60 3.33
CA VAL A 75 -10.70 -4.33 4.01
C VAL A 75 -9.27 -3.88 3.72
N MET A 76 -8.28 -4.76 3.83
CA MET A 76 -6.88 -4.46 3.50
C MET A 76 -6.74 -3.98 2.05
N LYS A 77 -7.41 -4.64 1.10
CA LYS A 77 -7.41 -4.22 -0.32
C LYS A 77 -7.98 -2.81 -0.48
N LEU A 78 -9.09 -2.51 0.18
CA LEU A 78 -9.72 -1.18 0.12
C LEU A 78 -8.80 -0.11 0.73
N THR A 79 -8.19 -0.39 1.89
CA THR A 79 -7.20 0.50 2.51
C THR A 79 -6.03 0.77 1.57
N ALA A 80 -5.49 -0.27 0.91
CA ALA A 80 -4.40 -0.12 -0.04
C ALA A 80 -4.79 0.71 -1.27
N ARG A 81 -6.02 0.53 -1.77
CA ARG A 81 -6.56 1.36 -2.86
C ARG A 81 -6.70 2.82 -2.46
N SER A 82 -7.24 3.12 -1.28
CA SER A 82 -7.37 4.50 -0.80
C SER A 82 -6.00 5.17 -0.61
N ALA A 83 -4.99 4.42 -0.16
CA ALA A 83 -3.62 4.91 -0.10
C ALA A 83 -3.05 5.24 -1.49
N LEU A 84 -3.34 4.43 -2.51
CA LEU A 84 -2.94 4.70 -3.90
C LEU A 84 -3.57 5.98 -4.45
N GLU A 85 -4.87 6.17 -4.22
CA GLU A 85 -5.58 7.36 -4.67
C GLU A 85 -4.97 8.63 -4.06
N HIS A 86 -4.55 8.56 -2.79
CA HIS A 86 -3.83 9.65 -2.13
C HIS A 86 -2.46 9.93 -2.79
N TRP A 87 -1.69 8.88 -3.13
CA TRP A 87 -0.42 9.03 -3.84
C TRP A 87 -0.59 9.60 -5.25
N GLN A 88 -1.65 9.21 -5.97
CA GLN A 88 -1.93 9.70 -7.32
C GLN A 88 -2.25 11.21 -7.31
N VAL A 89 -3.04 11.68 -6.33
CA VAL A 89 -3.30 13.11 -6.14
C VAL A 89 -2.04 13.88 -5.78
N LYS A 90 -1.22 13.32 -4.88
CA LYS A 90 0.03 13.95 -4.44
C LYS A 90 1.05 14.08 -5.57
N LEU A 91 1.29 13.00 -6.31
CA LEU A 91 2.21 13.02 -7.46
C LEU A 91 1.72 14.00 -8.55
N SER A 92 0.41 14.04 -8.81
CA SER A 92 -0.18 15.00 -9.76
C SER A 92 0.05 16.45 -9.31
N THR A 93 -0.09 16.71 -8.01
CA THR A 93 0.10 18.04 -7.41
C THR A 93 1.57 18.45 -7.41
N GLU A 94 2.48 17.57 -6.97
CA GLU A 94 3.91 17.82 -6.97
C GLU A 94 4.44 18.05 -8.39
N MET A 95 4.04 17.22 -9.36
CA MET A 95 4.37 17.42 -10.78
C MET A 95 3.78 18.72 -11.35
N GLY A 96 2.58 19.11 -10.92
CA GLY A 96 1.95 20.39 -11.29
C GLY A 96 2.72 21.59 -10.74
N VAL A 97 3.19 21.52 -9.49
CA VAL A 97 4.02 22.54 -8.85
C VAL A 97 5.38 22.64 -9.53
N TYR A 98 6.06 21.52 -9.80
CA TYR A 98 7.32 21.52 -10.55
C TYR A 98 7.13 22.14 -11.94
N ARG A 99 6.09 21.75 -12.67
CA ARG A 99 5.80 22.31 -13.99
C ARG A 99 5.58 23.83 -13.93
N ALA A 100 4.82 24.33 -12.94
CA ALA A 100 4.60 25.75 -12.74
C ALA A 100 5.89 26.52 -12.42
N LEU A 101 6.78 25.95 -11.60
CA LEU A 101 8.06 26.56 -11.25
C LEU A 101 9.04 26.62 -12.43
N PHE A 102 8.97 25.69 -13.38
CA PHE A 102 9.84 25.66 -14.56
C PHE A 102 9.24 26.32 -15.82
N THR A 103 7.99 26.77 -15.80
CA THR A 103 7.39 27.55 -16.90
C THR A 103 7.59 29.07 -16.79
N PHE A 104 8.22 29.56 -15.72
CA PHE A 104 8.56 30.99 -15.53
C PHE A 104 10.07 31.28 -15.64
N GLY A 105 10.85 30.40 -16.30
CA GLY A 105 12.27 30.59 -16.57
C GLY A 105 12.54 31.10 -17.98
#